data_AF-A0A382YC90-F1
#
_entry.id   AF-A0A382YC90-F1
#
_cell.length_a   1.000
_cell.length_b   1.000
_cell.length_c   1.000
_cell.angle_alpha   90.00
_cell.angle_beta   90.00
_cell.angle_gamma   90.00
#
_symmetry.space_group_name_H-M   'P 1'
#
loop_
_entity.id
_entity.type
_entity.pdbx_description
1 polymer ?
#
loop_
_entity_poly.entity_id
_entity_poly.type
_entity_poly.pdbx_seq_one_letter_code
_entity_poly.pdbx_strand_id
1 'polypeptide(L)'
;MGQEKYEEALEAIDKALLRHPDVGHHLGFRAAVLGHLERGPEAKAALDRYLTLRPNLKVRDDYRRIFVPNSALADPIIEGLVKAGWEPEG
;
A
#
# COMPACT_ATOMS: atom_id res chain seq x y z
N MET A 1 4.31 -16.07 -11.96
CA MET A 1 2.90 -16.19 -11.52
C MET A 1 2.48 -15.12 -10.50
N GLY A 2 3.19 -14.88 -9.40
CA GLY A 2 2.81 -13.79 -8.45
C GLY A 2 3.23 -12.39 -8.93
N GLN A 3 4.44 -12.28 -9.47
CA GLN A 3 5.06 -11.02 -9.90
C GLN A 3 4.28 -10.32 -11.04
N GLU A 4 3.86 -11.07 -12.06
CA GLU A 4 3.07 -10.56 -13.19
C GLU A 4 1.76 -9.89 -12.72
N LYS A 5 1.07 -10.50 -11.75
CA LYS A 5 -0.17 -9.93 -11.19
C LYS A 5 0.08 -8.63 -10.43
N TYR A 6 1.23 -8.52 -9.77
CA TYR A 6 1.64 -7.30 -9.09
C TYR A 6 2.02 -6.20 -10.09
N GLU A 7 2.66 -6.55 -11.22
CA GLU A 7 2.96 -5.61 -12.30
C GLU A 7 1.68 -5.07 -12.97
N GLU A 8 0.72 -5.94 -13.29
CA GLU A 8 -0.59 -5.53 -13.82
C GLU A 8 -1.34 -4.63 -12.82
N ALA A 9 -1.33 -5.00 -11.54
CA ALA A 9 -1.94 -4.19 -10.49
C ALA A 9 -1.27 -2.81 -10.37
N LEU A 10 0.06 -2.75 -10.44
CA LEU A 10 0.80 -1.50 -10.40
C LEU A 10 0.41 -0.59 -11.57
N GLU A 11 0.32 -1.14 -12.78
CA GLU A 11 -0.04 -0.36 -13.97
C GLU A 11 -1.47 0.20 -13.86
N ALA A 12 -2.41 -0.58 -13.31
CA ALA A 12 -3.77 -0.13 -13.05
C ALA A 12 -3.82 0.97 -11.97
N ILE A 13 -3.03 0.83 -10.90
CA ILE A 13 -2.94 1.81 -9.82
C ILE A 13 -2.32 3.13 -10.31
N ASP A 14 -1.24 3.07 -11.09
CA ASP A 14 -0.60 4.27 -11.64
C ASP A 14 -1.56 5.01 -12.59
N LYS A 15 -2.33 4.30 -13.44
CA LYS A 15 -3.39 4.92 -14.26
C LYS A 15 -4.48 5.59 -13.42
N ALA A 16 -4.85 5.02 -12.28
CA ALA A 16 -5.82 5.62 -11.36
C ALA A 16 -5.26 6.90 -10.70
N LEU A 17 -4.00 6.87 -10.27
CA LEU A 17 -3.31 8.01 -9.65
C LEU A 17 -3.13 9.18 -10.64
N LEU A 18 -2.98 8.92 -11.94
CA LEU A 18 -2.96 9.98 -12.96
C LEU A 18 -4.27 10.78 -13.00
N ARG A 19 -5.40 10.16 -12.66
CA ARG A 19 -6.71 10.84 -12.63
C ARG A 19 -7.03 11.42 -11.25
N HIS A 20 -6.60 10.74 -10.19
CA HIS A 20 -6.88 11.11 -8.81
C HIS A 20 -5.62 10.93 -7.94
N PRO A 21 -4.71 11.91 -7.92
CA PRO A 21 -3.38 11.76 -7.33
C PRO A 21 -3.37 11.65 -5.79
N ASP A 22 -4.41 12.18 -5.12
CA ASP A 22 -4.46 12.28 -3.66
C ASP A 22 -5.43 11.30 -2.99
N VAL A 23 -5.90 10.27 -3.73
CA VAL A 23 -6.74 9.24 -3.12
C VAL A 23 -5.85 8.30 -2.31
N GLY A 24 -5.81 8.51 -1.00
CA GLY A 24 -4.93 7.79 -0.08
C GLY A 24 -5.01 6.26 -0.19
N HIS A 25 -6.14 5.66 -0.58
CA HIS A 25 -6.19 4.20 -0.79
C HIS A 25 -5.30 3.72 -1.94
N HIS A 26 -5.21 4.47 -3.05
CA HIS A 26 -4.37 4.10 -4.20
C HIS A 26 -2.88 4.19 -3.85
N LEU A 27 -2.47 5.19 -3.07
CA LEU A 27 -1.10 5.31 -2.58
C LEU A 27 -0.70 4.12 -1.70
N GLY A 28 -1.59 3.68 -0.79
CA GLY A 28 -1.38 2.50 0.04
C GLY A 28 -1.24 1.22 -0.78
N PHE A 29 -2.13 1.02 -1.77
CA PHE A 29 -2.02 -0.13 -2.68
C PHE A 29 -0.74 -0.09 -3.51
N ARG A 30 -0.36 1.09 -4.02
CA ARG A 30 0.89 1.27 -4.76
C ARG A 30 2.10 0.88 -3.93
N ALA A 31 2.18 1.38 -2.69
CA ALA A 31 3.26 1.05 -1.77
C ALA A 31 3.34 -0.46 -1.52
N ALA A 32 2.20 -1.11 -1.24
CA ALA A 32 2.18 -2.54 -0.97
C ALA A 32 2.60 -3.39 -2.18
N VAL A 33 2.07 -3.08 -3.36
CA VAL A 33 2.42 -3.77 -4.60
C VAL A 33 3.91 -3.60 -4.92
N LEU A 34 4.45 -2.39 -4.79
CA LEU A 34 5.88 -2.14 -4.98
C LEU A 34 6.75 -2.85 -3.94
N GLY A 35 6.26 -2.99 -2.71
CA GLY A 35 6.90 -3.79 -1.66
C GLY A 35 6.97 -5.27 -2.03
N HIS A 36 5.90 -5.84 -2.59
CA HIS A 36 5.90 -7.22 -3.10
C HIS A 36 6.78 -7.41 -4.34
N LEU A 37 6.94 -6.37 -5.16
CA LEU A 37 7.86 -6.34 -6.30
C LEU A 37 9.31 -6.02 -5.91
N GLU A 38 9.59 -5.85 -4.61
CA GLU A 38 10.93 -5.51 -4.08
C GLU A 38 11.51 -4.21 -4.67
N ARG A 39 10.64 -3.29 -5.12
CA ARG A 39 11.02 -1.97 -5.65
C ARG A 39 11.17 -0.96 -4.52
N GLY A 40 12.13 -1.22 -3.64
CA GLY A 40 12.32 -0.52 -2.35
C GLY A 40 12.22 1.02 -2.39
N PRO A 41 12.96 1.73 -3.26
CA PRO A 41 12.92 3.19 -3.31
C PRO A 41 11.53 3.76 -3.65
N GLU A 42 10.86 3.16 -4.62
CA GLU A 42 9.54 3.62 -5.08
C GLU A 42 8.44 3.23 -4.09
N ALA A 43 8.56 2.04 -3.50
CA ALA A 43 7.67 1.55 -2.44
C ALA A 43 7.70 2.50 -1.24
N LYS A 44 8.91 2.86 -0.79
CA LYS A 44 9.12 3.80 0.31
C LYS A 44 8.54 5.19 0.01
N ALA A 45 8.76 5.72 -1.20
CA ALA A 45 8.22 7.02 -1.58
C ALA A 45 6.67 7.03 -1.59
N ALA A 46 6.05 5.95 -2.06
CA ALA A 46 4.59 5.79 -2.02
C ALA A 46 4.08 5.65 -0.58
N LEU A 47 4.79 4.88 0.25
CA LEU A 47 4.45 4.67 1.66
C LEU A 47 4.52 5.98 2.45
N ASP A 48 5.57 6.77 2.27
CA ASP A 48 5.75 8.06 2.97
C ASP A 48 4.58 9.02 2.69
N ARG A 49 4.18 9.11 1.41
CA ARG A 49 2.98 9.88 1.02
C ARG A 49 1.71 9.31 1.63
N TYR A 50 1.56 7.98 1.63
CA TYR A 50 0.40 7.32 2.20
C TYR A 50 0.25 7.60 3.71
N LEU A 51 1.35 7.53 4.47
CA LEU A 51 1.38 7.81 5.92
C LEU A 51 1.21 9.29 6.24
N THR A 52 1.74 10.20 5.41
CA THR A 52 1.53 11.64 5.55
C THR A 52 0.05 12.02 5.50
N LEU A 53 -0.74 11.34 4.65
CA LEU A 53 -2.20 11.52 4.57
C LEU A 53 -2.97 10.82 5.70
N ARG A 54 -2.31 9.94 6.47
CA ARG A 54 -2.93 9.12 7.52
C ARG A 54 -2.04 9.06 8.78
N PRO A 55 -1.89 10.19 9.50
CA PRO A 55 -1.05 10.24 10.71
C PRO A 55 -1.53 9.32 11.85
N ASN A 56 -2.77 8.85 11.77
CA ASN A 56 -3.35 7.90 12.74
C ASN A 56 -3.12 6.42 12.36
N LEU A 57 -2.50 6.12 11.21
CA LEU A 57 -2.22 4.76 10.77
C LEU A 57 -0.91 4.26 11.41
N LYS A 58 -0.99 3.76 12.64
CA LYS A 58 0.17 3.42 13.45
C LYS A 58 0.34 1.92 13.62
N VAL A 59 -0.76 1.20 13.79
CA VAL A 59 -0.77 -0.25 14.01
C VAL A 59 -1.46 -0.97 12.86
N ARG A 60 -1.26 -2.27 12.72
CA ARG A 60 -1.92 -3.08 11.68
C ARG A 60 -3.45 -3.01 11.75
N ASP A 61 -4.00 -2.89 12.95
CA ASP A 61 -5.43 -2.74 13.17
C ASP A 61 -5.99 -1.43 12.61
N ASP A 62 -5.23 -0.33 12.66
CA ASP A 62 -5.65 0.94 12.04
C ASP A 62 -5.90 0.74 10.54
N TYR A 63 -5.03 -0.03 9.86
CA TYR A 63 -5.21 -0.39 8.46
C TYR A 63 -6.48 -1.25 8.25
N ARG A 64 -6.71 -2.24 9.11
CA ARG A 64 -7.90 -3.10 9.01
C ARG A 64 -9.21 -2.34 9.21
N ARG A 65 -9.20 -1.27 10.01
CA ARG A 65 -10.36 -0.41 10.29
C ARG A 65 -10.71 0.54 9.14
N ILE A 66 -9.70 1.00 8.39
CA ILE A 66 -9.92 1.84 7.20
C ILE A 66 -10.29 1.01 5.97
N PHE A 67 -9.80 -0.22 5.91
CA PHE A 67 -10.05 -1.15 4.83
C PHE A 67 -11.36 -1.90 5.08
N VAL A 68 -11.82 -2.66 4.08
CA VAL A 68 -13.04 -3.45 4.21
C VAL A 68 -12.92 -4.35 5.45
N PRO A 69 -13.80 -4.19 6.46
CA PRO A 69 -13.73 -4.97 7.69
C PRO A 69 -13.81 -6.47 7.40
N ASN A 70 -13.01 -7.27 8.11
CA ASN A 70 -12.96 -8.73 7.95
C ASN A 70 -12.54 -9.22 6.55
N SER A 71 -11.88 -8.37 5.75
CA SER A 71 -11.38 -8.76 4.43
C SER A 71 -10.04 -9.47 4.53
N ALA A 72 -9.96 -10.67 3.93
CA ALA A 72 -8.72 -11.42 3.77
C ALA A 72 -7.68 -10.70 2.89
N LEU A 73 -8.06 -9.61 2.22
CA LEU A 73 -7.15 -8.79 1.41
C LEU A 73 -6.34 -7.80 2.26
N ALA A 74 -6.67 -7.60 3.54
CA ALA A 74 -5.93 -6.67 4.38
C ALA A 74 -4.51 -7.17 4.67
N ASP A 75 -4.35 -8.45 4.99
CA ASP A 75 -3.05 -9.03 5.36
C ASP A 75 -1.99 -8.98 4.25
N PRO A 76 -2.27 -9.35 2.98
CA PRO A 76 -1.27 -9.18 1.92
C PRO A 76 -0.91 -7.71 1.72
N ILE A 77 -1.85 -6.78 1.84
CA ILE A 77 -1.54 -5.36 1.69
C ILE A 77 -0.67 -4.86 2.84
N ILE A 78 -1.00 -5.23 4.09
CA ILE A 78 -0.18 -4.92 5.26
C ILE A 78 1.24 -5.50 5.10
N GLU A 79 1.38 -6.73 4.61
CA GLU A 79 2.68 -7.34 4.33
C GLU A 79 3.46 -6.53 3.30
N GLY A 80 2.82 -6.13 2.20
CA GLY A 80 3.44 -5.27 1.18
C GLY A 80 3.87 -3.92 1.74
N LEU A 81 3.05 -3.30 2.61
CA LEU A 81 3.40 -2.03 3.27
C LEU A 81 4.63 -2.20 4.19
N VAL A 82 4.71 -3.31 4.93
CA VAL A 82 5.89 -3.63 5.76
C VAL A 82 7.13 -3.82 4.87
N LYS A 83 7.00 -4.52 3.73
CA LYS A 83 8.08 -4.64 2.73
C LYS A 83 8.48 -3.30 2.11
N ALA A 84 7.54 -2.35 2.02
CA ALA A 84 7.80 -0.98 1.60
C ALA A 84 8.50 -0.11 2.67
N GLY A 85 8.68 -0.65 3.89
CA GLY A 85 9.33 0.02 5.01
C GLY A 85 8.37 0.54 6.08
N TRP A 86 7.13 0.05 6.14
CA TRP A 86 6.22 0.42 7.23
C TRP A 86 6.57 -0.37 8.49
N GLU A 87 6.77 0.36 9.58
CA GLU A 87 7.06 -0.19 10.91
C GLU A 87 5.84 0.07 11.81
N PRO A 88 4.81 -0.78 11.76
CA PRO A 88 3.64 -0.61 12.62
C PRO A 88 4.02 -0.78 14.09
N GLU A 89 3.45 0.03 14.97
CA GLU A 89 3.62 -0.09 16.42
C GLU A 89 2.85 -1.33 16.93
N GLY A 90 3.51 -2.19 17.72
CA GLY A 90 2.91 -3.38 18.34
C GLY A 90 2.53 -4.51 17.38
#